data_AF-A0A2V8TAR1-F1
#
_entry.id   AF-A0A2V8TAR1-F1
#
_cell.length_a   1.000
_cell.length_b   1.000
_cell.length_c   1.000
_cell.angle_alpha   90.00
_cell.angle_beta   90.00
_cell.angle_gamma   90.00
#
_symmetry.space_group_name_H-M   'P 1'
#
loop_
_entity.id
_entity.type
_entity.pdbx_description
1 polymer ?
#
loop_
_entity_poly.entity_id
_entity_poly.type
_entity_poly.pdbx_seq_one_letter_code
_entity_poly.pdbx_strand_id
1 'polypeptide(L)'
;MDKIVKSSWQVRVAAVVIFVLGFAAGALALNAYRAWAGRSAATVGSDRDHFAQMLDRLQLSAEQRAQVQQIFGDTRAQLQALRRESEPRFAEIRRQADERLQKVLTPEQWQQFQQMRDEMRRRGHHGRPDDDAVTQPREQR
;
A
#
# COMPACT_ATOMS: atom_id res chain seq x y z
N MET A 1 -64.59 -12.06 -4.72
CA MET A 1 -63.29 -11.87 -5.39
C MET A 1 -62.19 -11.87 -4.36
N ASP A 2 -61.31 -12.86 -4.47
CA ASP A 2 -60.28 -13.24 -3.50
C ASP A 2 -59.26 -12.13 -3.23
N LYS A 3 -59.16 -11.73 -1.95
CA LYS A 3 -58.05 -10.91 -1.48
C LYS A 3 -56.87 -11.84 -1.24
N ILE A 4 -55.94 -11.89 -2.20
CA ILE A 4 -54.65 -12.57 -2.06
C ILE A 4 -53.90 -11.92 -0.90
N VAL A 5 -53.96 -12.54 0.28
CA VAL A 5 -53.14 -12.17 1.44
C VAL A 5 -51.76 -12.79 1.22
N LYS A 6 -50.93 -12.15 0.38
CA LYS A 6 -49.57 -12.61 0.11
C LYS A 6 -48.76 -12.51 1.40
N SER A 7 -48.32 -13.64 1.94
CA SER A 7 -47.80 -13.72 3.30
C SER A 7 -46.50 -12.91 3.43
N SER A 8 -46.46 -12.02 4.42
CA SER A 8 -45.30 -11.16 4.72
C SER A 8 -44.01 -11.94 4.96
N TRP A 9 -44.12 -13.23 5.32
CA TRP A 9 -43.02 -14.16 5.47
C TRP A 9 -42.32 -14.49 4.14
N GLN A 10 -43.08 -14.63 3.04
CA GLN A 10 -42.49 -14.83 1.70
C GLN A 10 -41.72 -13.59 1.23
N VAL A 11 -42.20 -12.40 1.57
CA VAL A 11 -41.52 -11.13 1.25
C VAL A 11 -40.20 -11.02 2.02
N ARG A 12 -40.19 -11.41 3.30
CA ARG A 12 -38.97 -11.42 4.12
C ARG A 12 -37.94 -12.43 3.63
N VAL A 13 -38.37 -13.64 3.27
CA VAL A 13 -37.48 -14.66 2.69
C VAL A 13 -36.89 -14.19 1.36
N ALA A 14 -37.71 -13.61 0.47
CA ALA A 14 -37.24 -13.08 -0.80
C ALA A 14 -36.21 -11.94 -0.60
N ALA A 15 -36.44 -11.04 0.36
CA ALA A 15 -35.51 -9.96 0.68
C ALA A 15 -34.15 -10.49 1.19
N VAL A 16 -34.16 -11.51 2.06
CA VAL A 16 -32.94 -12.14 2.57
C VAL A 16 -32.16 -12.83 1.43
N VAL A 17 -32.85 -13.53 0.52
CA VAL A 17 -32.22 -14.19 -0.63
C VAL A 17 -31.55 -13.17 -1.56
N ILE A 18 -32.23 -12.06 -1.87
CA ILE A 18 -31.66 -10.99 -2.72
C ILE A 18 -30.44 -10.36 -2.03
N PHE A 19 -30.50 -10.15 -0.72
CA PHE A 19 -29.38 -9.61 0.05
C PHE A 19 -28.17 -10.55 0.04
N VAL A 20 -28.38 -11.86 0.24
CA VAL A 20 -27.31 -12.87 0.20
C VAL A 20 -26.72 -12.98 -1.22
N LEU A 21 -27.54 -12.93 -2.26
CA LEU A 21 -27.07 -12.93 -3.65
C LEU A 21 -26.25 -11.67 -3.97
N GLY A 22 -26.69 -10.49 -3.52
CA GLY A 22 -25.93 -9.25 -3.66
C GLY A 22 -24.60 -9.29 -2.92
N PHE A 23 -24.58 -9.86 -1.71
CA PHE A 23 -23.36 -10.04 -0.93
C PHE A 23 -22.38 -11.02 -1.59
N ALA A 24 -22.87 -12.16 -2.08
CA ALA A 24 -22.06 -13.14 -2.79
C ALA A 24 -21.47 -12.57 -4.10
N ALA A 25 -22.26 -11.82 -4.86
CA ALA A 25 -21.79 -11.13 -6.06
C ALA A 25 -20.73 -10.07 -5.73
N GLY A 26 -20.92 -9.29 -4.67
CA GLY A 26 -19.93 -8.32 -4.18
C GLY A 26 -18.63 -8.98 -3.72
N ALA A 27 -18.70 -10.10 -3.00
CA ALA A 27 -17.53 -10.86 -2.56
C ALA A 27 -16.75 -11.43 -3.75
N LEU A 28 -17.43 -11.94 -4.78
CA LEU A 28 -16.80 -12.46 -5.99
C LEU A 28 -16.14 -11.35 -6.82
N ALA A 29 -16.80 -10.19 -6.97
CA ALA A 29 -16.24 -9.04 -7.67
C ALA A 29 -14.99 -8.49 -6.98
N LEU A 30 -15.01 -8.39 -5.64
CA LEU A 30 -13.84 -8.00 -4.84
C LEU A 30 -12.70 -9.01 -4.95
N ASN A 31 -13.00 -10.31 -4.99
CA ASN A 31 -11.98 -11.35 -5.14
C ASN A 31 -11.32 -11.33 -6.53
N ALA A 32 -12.11 -11.16 -7.60
CA ALA A 32 -11.60 -11.02 -8.96
C ALA A 32 -10.77 -9.74 -9.13
N TYR A 33 -11.21 -8.62 -8.53
CA TYR A 33 -10.46 -7.37 -8.51
C TYR A 33 -9.13 -7.50 -7.76
N ARG A 34 -9.10 -8.21 -6.63
CA ARG A 34 -7.85 -8.51 -5.89
C ARG A 34 -6.93 -9.45 -6.67
N ALA A 35 -7.46 -10.42 -7.41
CA ALA A 35 -6.65 -11.30 -8.26
C ALA A 35 -6.03 -10.56 -9.46
N TRP A 36 -6.72 -9.56 -10.00
CA TRP A 36 -6.21 -8.73 -11.09
C TRP A 36 -5.24 -7.64 -10.59
N ALA A 37 -5.56 -6.95 -9.49
CA ALA A 37 -4.68 -5.98 -8.84
C ALA A 37 -3.45 -6.62 -8.17
N GLY A 38 -3.55 -7.89 -7.75
CA GLY A 38 -2.45 -8.66 -7.16
C GLY A 38 -1.33 -9.02 -8.16
N ARG A 39 -1.62 -9.04 -9.46
CA ARG A 39 -0.58 -9.16 -10.51
C ARG A 39 0.23 -7.88 -10.70
N SER A 40 -0.28 -6.74 -10.24
CA SER A 40 0.38 -5.43 -10.33
C SER A 40 1.08 -5.02 -9.02
N ALA A 41 0.87 -5.76 -7.93
CA ALA A 41 1.42 -5.46 -6.60
C ALA A 41 2.66 -6.31 -6.22
N ALA A 42 3.09 -7.22 -7.10
CA ALA A 42 4.16 -8.18 -6.80
C ALA A 42 5.60 -7.69 -7.10
N THR A 43 5.81 -6.46 -7.56
CA THR A 43 7.11 -6.09 -8.18
C THR A 43 8.01 -5.14 -7.39
N VAL A 44 7.68 -4.72 -6.16
CA VAL A 44 8.51 -3.70 -5.48
C VAL A 44 9.66 -4.29 -4.65
N GLY A 45 9.66 -5.60 -4.40
CA GLY A 45 10.86 -6.33 -3.91
C GLY A 45 11.91 -6.57 -5.01
N SER A 46 11.58 -6.21 -6.25
CA SER A 46 12.33 -6.53 -7.45
C SER A 46 13.00 -5.30 -8.08
N ASP A 47 12.80 -4.08 -7.56
CA ASP A 47 13.28 -2.87 -8.22
C ASP A 47 14.81 -2.73 -8.22
N ARG A 48 15.48 -3.10 -7.12
CA ARG A 48 16.96 -3.13 -7.07
C ARG A 48 17.52 -4.18 -8.04
N ASP A 49 16.90 -5.35 -8.08
CA ASP A 49 17.33 -6.48 -8.92
C ASP A 49 17.01 -6.25 -10.40
N HIS A 50 15.85 -5.70 -10.74
CA HIS A 50 15.49 -5.29 -12.10
C HIS A 50 16.39 -4.17 -12.60
N PHE A 51 16.76 -3.24 -11.74
CA PHE A 51 17.64 -2.15 -12.10
C PHE A 51 19.07 -2.64 -12.35
N ALA A 52 19.61 -3.49 -11.46
CA ALA A 52 20.89 -4.15 -11.67
C ALA A 52 20.90 -5.00 -12.96
N GLN A 53 19.83 -5.77 -13.20
CA GLN A 53 19.65 -6.54 -14.43
C GLN A 53 19.59 -5.65 -15.68
N MET A 54 19.00 -4.44 -15.59
CA MET A 54 18.98 -3.49 -16.70
C MET A 54 20.38 -2.94 -17.00
N LEU A 55 21.15 -2.62 -15.96
CA LEU A 55 22.54 -2.17 -16.11
C LEU A 55 23.46 -3.26 -16.67
N ASP A 56 23.26 -4.52 -16.28
CA ASP A 56 24.05 -5.65 -16.79
C ASP A 56 23.77 -5.91 -18.29
N ARG A 57 22.57 -5.58 -18.78
CA ARG A 57 22.23 -5.67 -20.22
C ARG A 57 22.92 -4.60 -21.08
N LEU A 58 23.40 -3.51 -20.48
CA LEU A 58 24.05 -2.41 -21.20
C LEU A 58 25.53 -2.68 -21.52
N GLN A 59 26.09 -3.82 -21.09
CA GLN A 59 27.48 -4.23 -21.36
C GLN A 59 28.49 -3.10 -21.07
N LEU A 60 28.31 -2.42 -19.94
CA LEU A 60 29.12 -1.28 -19.54
C LEU A 60 30.58 -1.69 -19.27
N SER A 61 31.53 -0.83 -19.64
CA SER A 61 32.92 -0.98 -19.21
C SER A 61 33.04 -0.81 -17.68
N ALA A 62 34.16 -1.24 -17.09
CA ALA A 62 34.40 -1.09 -15.65
C ALA A 62 34.32 0.38 -15.20
N GLU A 63 34.85 1.30 -16.01
CA GLU A 63 34.82 2.73 -15.75
C GLU A 63 33.39 3.30 -15.84
N GLN A 64 32.62 2.91 -16.85
CA GLN A 64 31.21 3.32 -16.99
C GLN A 64 30.37 2.79 -15.83
N ARG A 65 30.59 1.55 -15.38
CA ARG A 65 29.88 0.97 -14.24
C ARG A 65 30.16 1.77 -12.96
N ALA A 66 31.40 2.17 -12.72
CA ALA A 66 31.76 2.99 -11.56
C ALA A 66 31.08 4.37 -11.58
N GLN A 67 31.10 5.05 -12.73
CA GLN A 67 30.42 6.35 -12.89
C GLN A 67 28.91 6.24 -12.69
N VAL A 68 28.29 5.20 -13.26
CA VAL A 68 26.85 4.94 -13.11
C VAL A 68 26.47 4.68 -11.65
N GLN A 69 27.25 3.86 -10.94
CA GLN A 69 27.03 3.60 -9.51
C GLN A 69 27.13 4.89 -8.68
N GLN A 70 28.11 5.76 -8.99
CA GLN A 70 28.26 7.04 -8.32
C GLN A 70 27.04 7.94 -8.55
N ILE A 71 26.59 8.11 -9.81
CA ILE A 71 25.41 8.93 -10.15
C ILE A 71 24.17 8.47 -9.37
N PHE A 72 23.93 7.16 -9.30
CA PHE A 72 22.79 6.63 -8.56
C PHE A 72 22.95 6.74 -7.03
N GLY A 73 24.17 6.59 -6.52
CA GLY A 73 24.49 6.85 -5.12
C GLY A 73 24.16 8.29 -4.72
N ASP A 74 24.67 9.25 -5.48
CA ASP A 74 24.44 10.68 -5.25
C ASP A 74 22.95 11.03 -5.36
N THR A 75 22.28 10.51 -6.38
CA THR A 75 20.83 10.69 -6.57
C THR A 75 20.04 10.13 -5.39
N ARG A 76 20.42 8.96 -4.87
CA ARG A 76 19.76 8.36 -3.69
C ARG A 76 19.95 9.23 -2.46
N ALA A 77 21.16 9.77 -2.24
CA ALA A 77 21.45 10.66 -1.13
C ALA A 77 20.61 11.95 -1.21
N GLN A 78 20.54 12.58 -2.38
CA GLN A 78 19.71 13.77 -2.60
C GLN A 78 18.22 13.51 -2.34
N LEU A 79 17.70 12.39 -2.84
CA LEU A 79 16.30 11.99 -2.60
C LEU A 79 16.03 11.70 -1.12
N GLN A 80 16.99 11.11 -0.39
CA GLN A 80 16.85 10.90 1.05
C GLN A 80 16.84 12.23 1.82
N ALA A 81 17.72 13.17 1.46
CA ALA A 81 17.74 14.50 2.05
C ALA A 81 16.40 15.23 1.84
N LEU A 82 15.89 15.24 0.61
CA LEU A 82 14.59 15.84 0.28
C LEU A 82 13.44 15.19 1.07
N ARG A 83 13.46 13.86 1.23
CA ARG A 83 12.47 13.15 2.03
C ARG A 83 12.52 13.58 3.50
N ARG A 84 13.70 13.67 4.10
CA ARG A 84 13.89 14.12 5.50
C ARG A 84 13.38 15.54 5.70
N GLU A 85 13.67 16.45 4.77
CA GLU A 85 13.18 17.82 4.81
C GLU A 85 11.64 17.89 4.69
N SER A 86 11.07 17.05 3.83
CA SER A 86 9.64 17.08 3.53
C SER A 86 8.78 16.32 4.54
N GLU A 87 9.33 15.33 5.23
CA GLU A 87 8.64 14.49 6.23
C GLU A 87 7.78 15.29 7.22
N PRO A 88 8.30 16.33 7.92
CA PRO A 88 7.49 17.08 8.88
C PRO A 88 6.28 17.76 8.23
N ARG A 89 6.42 18.26 6.99
CA ARG A 89 5.31 18.87 6.25
C ARG A 89 4.23 17.84 5.93
N PHE A 90 4.62 16.64 5.52
CA PHE A 90 3.66 15.55 5.28
C PHE A 90 2.97 15.09 6.58
N ALA A 91 3.71 15.00 7.68
CA ALA A 91 3.15 14.65 8.98
C ALA A 91 2.09 15.66 9.44
N GLU A 92 2.36 16.95 9.27
CA GLU A 92 1.43 18.02 9.60
C GLU A 92 0.14 17.94 8.76
N ILE A 93 0.26 17.78 7.44
CA ILE A 93 -0.90 17.64 6.56
C ILE A 93 -1.76 16.43 6.95
N ARG A 94 -1.12 15.30 7.30
CA ARG A 94 -1.82 14.10 7.77
C ARG A 94 -2.54 14.35 9.09
N ARG A 95 -1.91 15.03 10.05
CA ARG A 95 -2.53 15.40 11.33
C ARG A 95 -3.77 16.25 11.12
N GLN A 96 -3.68 17.28 10.27
CA GLN A 96 -4.81 18.15 9.94
C GLN A 96 -5.94 17.40 9.24
N ALA A 97 -5.63 16.41 8.39
CA ALA A 97 -6.64 15.54 7.81
C ALA A 97 -7.30 14.65 8.88
N ASP A 98 -6.51 14.11 9.81
CA ASP A 98 -6.98 13.28 10.91
C ASP A 98 -7.95 14.04 11.83
N GLU A 99 -7.64 15.28 12.19
CA GLU A 99 -8.53 16.15 12.97
C GLU A 99 -9.86 16.44 12.25
N ARG A 100 -9.82 16.63 10.93
CA ARG A 100 -11.04 16.86 10.13
C ARG A 100 -11.87 15.60 10.03
N LEU A 101 -11.25 14.44 9.87
CA LEU A 101 -11.94 13.15 9.81
C LEU A 101 -12.60 12.78 11.13
N GLN A 102 -11.97 13.05 12.27
CA GLN A 102 -12.57 12.81 13.59
C GLN A 102 -13.87 13.59 13.82
N LYS A 103 -14.05 14.73 13.14
CA LYS A 103 -15.28 15.53 13.23
C LYS A 103 -16.44 14.97 12.40
N VAL A 104 -16.15 14.09 11.44
CA VAL A 104 -17.13 13.57 10.46
C VAL A 104 -17.42 12.10 10.69
N LEU A 105 -16.45 11.32 11.15
CA LEU A 105 -16.57 9.88 11.38
C LEU A 105 -17.08 9.58 12.79
N THR A 106 -17.83 8.47 12.91
CA THR A 106 -18.12 7.91 14.24
C THR A 106 -16.86 7.32 14.87
N PRO A 107 -16.83 7.11 16.20
CA PRO A 107 -15.68 6.49 16.87
C PRO A 107 -15.28 5.13 16.28
N GLU A 108 -16.26 4.31 15.91
CA GLU A 108 -16.05 2.98 15.33
C GLU A 108 -15.45 3.07 13.92
N GLN A 109 -15.97 4.00 13.10
CA GLN A 109 -15.43 4.27 11.76
C GLN A 109 -14.01 4.83 11.82
N TRP A 110 -13.73 5.70 12.79
CA TRP A 110 -12.38 6.22 13.03
C TRP A 110 -11.39 5.11 13.40
N GLN A 111 -11.80 4.21 14.28
CA GLN A 111 -10.97 3.07 14.67
C GLN A 111 -10.68 2.15 13.48
N GLN A 112 -11.68 1.87 12.64
CA GLN A 112 -11.48 1.08 11.42
C GLN A 112 -10.53 1.77 10.44
N PHE A 113 -10.66 3.09 10.27
CA PHE A 113 -9.76 3.89 9.43
C PHE A 113 -8.31 3.83 9.89
N GLN A 114 -8.06 3.94 11.21
CA GLN A 114 -6.72 3.82 11.77
C GLN A 114 -6.12 2.42 11.55
N GLN A 115 -6.91 1.36 11.74
CA GLN A 115 -6.47 -0.01 11.47
C GLN A 115 -6.05 -0.21 10.01
N MET A 116 -6.85 0.29 9.04
CA MET A 116 -6.51 0.21 7.62
C MET A 116 -5.22 0.97 7.30
N ARG A 117 -5.01 2.15 7.91
CA ARG A 117 -3.77 2.93 7.75
C ARG A 117 -2.56 2.19 8.28
N ASP A 118 -2.66 1.59 9.46
CA ASP A 118 -1.56 0.85 10.06
C ASP A 118 -1.23 -0.43 9.29
N GLU A 119 -2.23 -1.12 8.75
CA GLU A 119 -2.02 -2.25 7.86
C GLU A 119 -1.29 -1.83 6.58
N MET A 120 -1.68 -0.71 5.97
CA MET A 120 -0.97 -0.14 4.80
C MET A 120 0.48 0.24 5.13
N ARG A 121 0.73 0.84 6.29
CA ARG A 121 2.09 1.17 6.76
C ARG A 121 2.94 -0.07 6.93
N ARG A 122 2.41 -1.11 7.59
CA ARG A 122 3.11 -2.39 7.82
C ARG A 122 3.45 -3.10 6.51
N ARG A 123 2.54 -3.06 5.53
CA ARG A 123 2.77 -3.58 4.18
C ARG A 123 3.83 -2.78 3.41
N GLY A 124 3.89 -1.46 3.61
CA GLY A 124 4.92 -0.60 2.99
C GLY A 124 6.31 -0.70 3.63
N HIS A 125 6.41 -1.06 4.92
CA HIS A 125 7.69 -1.16 5.64
C HIS A 125 8.43 -2.48 5.42
N HIS A 126 7.75 -3.55 4.96
CA HIS A 126 8.37 -4.86 4.68
C HIS A 126 9.28 -4.89 3.43
N GLY A 127 9.44 -3.77 2.71
CA GLY A 127 10.27 -3.67 1.49
C GLY A 127 11.54 -2.81 1.63
N ARG A 128 11.86 -2.30 2.83
CA ARG A 128 13.11 -1.57 3.08
C ARG A 128 13.89 -2.29 4.18
N PRO A 129 15.02 -2.94 3.86
CA PRO A 129 16.04 -3.17 4.87
C PRO A 129 16.42 -1.79 5.41
N ASP A 130 16.46 -1.66 6.73
CA ASP A 130 17.01 -0.50 7.40
C ASP A 130 18.50 -0.38 6.98
N ASP A 131 18.78 0.47 5.99
CA ASP A 131 20.14 0.82 5.55
C ASP A 131 20.93 1.57 6.66
N ASP A 132 20.36 1.73 7.86
CA ASP A 132 20.99 2.32 9.04
C ASP A 132 22.02 1.38 9.72
N ALA A 133 22.12 0.11 9.29
CA ALA A 133 23.09 -0.85 9.84
C ALA A 133 24.52 -0.75 9.27
N VAL A 134 24.80 0.14 8.30
CA VAL A 134 26.11 0.23 7.62
C VAL A 134 27.02 1.35 8.17
N THR A 135 26.59 2.11 9.18
CA THR A 135 27.42 3.17 9.79
C THR A 135 27.85 2.85 11.22
N GLN A 136 28.41 1.66 11.44
CA GLN A 136 29.33 1.46 12.56
C GLN A 136 30.69 1.04 11.99
N PRO A 137 31.74 1.88 12.08
CA PRO A 137 33.09 1.45 11.76
C PRO A 137 33.41 0.31 12.73
N ARG A 138 33.68 -0.89 12.21
CA ARG A 138 34.32 -1.93 13.00
C ARG A 138 35.70 -1.40 13.35
N GLU A 139 35.84 -0.84 14.54
CA GLU A 139 37.14 -0.57 15.14
C GLU A 139 37.92 -1.90 15.11
N GLN A 140 39.00 -1.86 14.34
CA GLN A 140 39.96 -2.95 14.24
C GLN A 140 40.55 -3.18 15.63
N ARG A 141 40.43 -4.41 16.12
CA ARG A 141 41.24 -4.95 17.20
C ARG A 141 42.11 -6.07 16.66
#